data_AF-A0A9P5W4F1-F1
#
_entry.id   AF-A0A9P5W4F1-F1
#
_cell.length_a   1.000
_cell.length_b   1.000
_cell.length_c   1.000
_cell.angle_alpha   90.00
_cell.angle_beta   90.00
_cell.angle_gamma   90.00
#
_symmetry.space_group_name_H-M   'P 1'
#
loop_
_entity.id
_entity.type
_entity.pdbx_description
1 polymer ?
#
loop_
_entity_poly.entity_id
_entity_poly.type
_entity_poly.pdbx_seq_one_letter_code
_entity_poly.pdbx_strand_id
1 'polypeptide(L)'
;MQHPLTTSTLTCPTLSSSLCYQALKRPLAFLFSPNNLYPIVHLLPDKNLFILASTKAIVLSTSTWKIIRRLPDIPGPPRNYPLTGGSVSLPLTPENSFEPEILVCGGVTEFFTQAKGVSSCGRIAPLSKNPTWEMEDMPFSRMMPNMAHLADGSIAILNGANTGAAGFDRASDPVLHPAQYLPNERLGHRFRVSNPSVIARMYHSVAFLLPDATLLVAGSNPNGKPVEYGDGPFPNKYRVEKFSPPYLFPQGGLVEVEDGIDTPTSHGETVAQGEIVGWPTKIRYGDTFDLCSGTRRMCRASAARVYHSFDSYEPALY
;
A
#
# COMPACT_ATOMS: atom_id res chain seq x y z
N MET A 1 36.25 13.68 -39.25
CA MET A 1 36.00 14.80 -38.32
C MET A 1 34.77 14.46 -37.49
N GLN A 2 34.99 14.13 -36.22
CA GLN A 2 33.96 13.90 -35.22
C GLN A 2 33.33 15.23 -34.84
N HIS A 3 32.00 15.32 -34.79
CA HIS A 3 31.29 16.29 -33.97
C HIS A 3 30.60 15.53 -32.82
N PRO A 4 30.83 15.93 -31.55
CA PRO A 4 30.30 15.22 -30.41
C PRO A 4 28.81 15.53 -30.21
N LEU A 5 28.02 14.50 -29.94
CA LEU A 5 26.67 14.62 -29.40
C LEU A 5 26.79 15.14 -27.96
N THR A 6 26.48 16.41 -27.77
CA THR A 6 26.39 17.03 -26.44
C THR A 6 25.18 16.46 -25.70
N THR A 7 25.46 15.80 -24.58
CA THR A 7 24.48 15.40 -23.56
C THR A 7 23.92 16.66 -22.88
N SER A 8 22.78 17.16 -23.33
CA SER A 8 22.05 18.19 -22.59
C SER A 8 21.34 17.55 -21.39
N THR A 9 21.91 17.71 -20.21
CA THR A 9 21.21 17.55 -18.94
C THR A 9 20.19 18.68 -18.83
N LEU A 10 18.93 18.39 -19.16
CA LEU A 10 17.80 19.28 -18.91
C LEU A 10 17.62 19.44 -17.40
N THR A 11 18.17 20.52 -16.85
CA THR A 11 17.80 20.98 -15.51
C THR A 11 16.62 21.95 -15.68
N CYS A 12 15.59 21.83 -14.84
CA CYS A 12 14.35 22.61 -14.93
C CYS A 12 14.44 24.11 -14.49
N PRO A 13 15.53 24.70 -13.92
CA PRO A 13 15.43 26.07 -13.40
C PRO A 13 15.40 27.16 -14.48
N THR A 14 15.54 26.83 -15.77
CA THR A 14 15.57 27.82 -16.87
C THR A 14 14.37 27.78 -17.82
N LEU A 15 13.41 26.88 -17.63
CA LEU A 15 12.24 26.74 -18.52
C LEU A 15 11.00 27.38 -17.90
N SER A 16 10.17 28.03 -18.72
CA SER A 16 8.84 28.46 -18.29
C SER A 16 8.01 27.25 -17.83
N SER A 17 7.05 27.47 -16.92
CA SER A 17 6.22 26.41 -16.33
C SER A 17 5.55 25.51 -17.37
N SER A 18 5.19 26.02 -18.55
CA SER A 18 4.56 25.25 -19.62
C SER A 18 5.53 24.31 -20.36
N LEU A 19 6.81 24.67 -20.46
CA LEU A 19 7.83 23.84 -21.12
C LEU A 19 8.35 22.72 -20.20
N CYS A 20 8.49 22.98 -18.90
CA CYS A 20 8.79 21.90 -17.93
C CYS A 20 7.59 20.92 -17.84
N TYR A 21 6.35 21.43 -17.92
CA TYR A 21 5.13 20.62 -18.06
C TYR A 21 5.10 19.75 -19.33
N GLN A 22 5.52 20.29 -20.49
CA GLN A 22 5.61 19.50 -21.73
C GLN A 22 6.78 18.49 -21.74
N ALA A 23 7.89 18.78 -21.05
CA ALA A 23 9.00 17.84 -20.91
C ALA A 23 8.62 16.60 -20.08
N LEU A 24 7.78 16.76 -19.05
CA LEU A 24 7.20 15.66 -18.27
C LEU A 24 6.14 14.85 -19.04
N LYS A 25 5.45 15.46 -20.01
CA LYS A 25 4.39 14.79 -20.81
C LYS A 25 4.87 13.59 -21.64
N ARG A 26 6.11 13.60 -22.14
CA ARG A 26 6.58 12.56 -23.08
C ARG A 26 6.89 11.20 -22.43
N PRO A 27 7.64 11.11 -21.31
CA PRO A 27 7.90 9.82 -20.68
C PRO A 27 6.69 9.28 -19.90
N LEU A 28 5.93 10.14 -19.21
CA LEU A 28 4.83 9.75 -18.34
C LEU A 28 3.46 9.78 -19.04
N ALA A 29 3.41 9.63 -20.36
CA ALA A 29 2.18 9.65 -21.15
C ALA A 29 1.09 8.67 -20.65
N PHE A 30 1.49 7.56 -20.02
CA PHE A 30 0.56 6.58 -19.43
C PHE A 30 -0.12 7.06 -18.14
N LEU A 31 0.38 8.13 -17.52
CA LEU A 31 -0.29 8.86 -16.43
C LEU A 31 -1.34 9.83 -16.96
N PHE A 32 -1.65 9.84 -18.26
CA PHE A 32 -2.73 10.63 -18.82
C PHE A 32 -3.89 9.69 -19.19
N SER A 33 -5.11 10.14 -18.88
CA SER A 33 -6.43 9.50 -19.04
C SER A 33 -6.54 8.36 -20.08
N PRO A 34 -7.35 7.31 -19.82
CA PRO A 34 -8.24 7.12 -18.67
C PRO A 34 -7.61 6.39 -17.48
N ASN A 35 -8.22 6.52 -16.30
CA ASN A 35 -7.89 5.78 -15.05
C ASN A 35 -6.47 6.04 -14.50
N ASN A 36 -6.12 7.31 -14.38
CA ASN A 36 -4.78 7.81 -14.04
C ASN A 36 -4.73 8.66 -12.76
N LEU A 37 -5.87 8.91 -12.11
CA LEU A 37 -5.90 9.64 -10.84
C LEU A 37 -5.39 8.74 -9.71
N TYR A 38 -4.65 9.35 -8.79
CA TYR A 38 -4.00 8.66 -7.68
C TYR A 38 -3.13 7.47 -8.14
N PRO A 39 -2.05 7.72 -8.91
CA PRO A 39 -1.10 6.68 -9.27
C PRO A 39 -0.54 6.01 -8.01
N ILE A 40 -0.34 4.69 -8.08
CA ILE A 40 0.30 3.93 -7.01
C ILE A 40 1.80 4.22 -7.11
N VAL A 41 2.38 4.80 -6.07
CA VAL A 41 3.80 5.17 -6.03
C VAL A 41 4.45 4.61 -4.77
N HIS A 42 5.52 3.85 -4.96
CA HIS A 42 6.36 3.28 -3.89
C HIS A 42 7.82 3.69 -4.12
N LEU A 43 8.52 4.14 -3.07
CA LEU A 43 9.96 4.37 -3.11
C LEU A 43 10.69 3.02 -2.95
N LEU A 44 11.61 2.73 -3.87
CA LEU A 44 12.40 1.50 -3.86
C LEU A 44 13.74 1.71 -3.11
N PRO A 45 14.38 0.62 -2.63
CA PRO A 45 15.66 0.69 -1.91
C PRO A 45 16.80 1.32 -2.71
N ASP A 46 16.75 1.25 -4.03
CA ASP A 46 17.72 1.89 -4.94
C ASP A 46 17.47 3.39 -5.15
N LYS A 47 16.55 3.97 -4.37
CA LYS A 47 16.12 5.38 -4.39
C LYS A 47 15.30 5.78 -5.61
N ASN A 48 14.86 4.83 -6.43
CA ASN A 48 13.98 5.08 -7.57
C ASN A 48 12.51 4.85 -7.19
N LEU A 49 11.58 5.28 -8.04
CA LEU A 49 10.14 5.15 -7.79
C LEU A 49 9.55 4.02 -8.63
N PHE A 50 8.87 3.07 -8.00
CA PHE A 50 7.87 2.26 -8.68
C PHE A 50 6.61 3.10 -8.85
N ILE A 51 6.08 3.17 -10.07
CA ILE A 51 4.83 3.88 -10.38
C ILE A 51 3.92 2.96 -11.18
N LEU A 52 2.69 2.78 -10.71
CA LEU A 52 1.63 2.06 -11.41
C LEU A 52 0.42 2.97 -11.64
N ALA A 53 -0.03 3.03 -12.90
CA ALA A 53 -1.24 3.71 -13.30
C ALA A 53 -2.00 2.87 -14.33
N SER A 54 -3.33 2.80 -14.17
CA SER A 54 -4.19 1.87 -14.90
C SER A 54 -3.69 0.43 -14.72
N THR A 55 -3.16 -0.20 -15.77
CA THR A 55 -2.51 -1.53 -15.73
C THR A 55 -0.99 -1.47 -15.92
N LYS A 56 -0.43 -0.28 -16.14
CA LYS A 56 0.95 -0.10 -16.57
C LYS A 56 1.84 0.28 -15.39
N ALA A 57 3.01 -0.34 -15.31
CA ALA A 57 3.99 -0.07 -14.27
C ALA A 57 5.38 0.28 -14.84
N ILE A 58 6.08 1.18 -14.15
CA ILE A 58 7.43 1.63 -14.51
C ILE A 58 8.32 1.74 -13.26
N VAL A 59 9.62 1.81 -13.49
CA VAL A 59 10.58 2.36 -12.53
C VAL A 59 11.11 3.68 -13.07
N LEU A 60 10.95 4.75 -12.29
CA LEU A 60 11.37 6.11 -12.61
C LEU A 60 12.58 6.49 -11.75
N SER A 61 13.64 6.99 -12.38
CA SER A 61 14.80 7.50 -11.67
C SER A 61 14.49 8.83 -11.00
N THR A 62 14.76 8.96 -9.71
CA THR A 62 14.57 10.23 -8.96
C THR A 62 15.69 11.24 -9.22
N SER A 63 16.85 10.78 -9.68
CA SER A 63 17.98 11.66 -10.02
C SER A 63 17.85 12.26 -11.42
N THR A 64 17.38 11.48 -12.39
CA THR A 64 17.30 11.89 -13.80
C THR A 64 15.88 12.20 -14.28
N TRP A 65 14.85 11.83 -13.50
CA TRP A 65 13.44 11.92 -13.87
C TRP A 65 13.09 11.19 -15.19
N LYS A 66 13.86 10.15 -15.52
CA LYS A 66 13.66 9.30 -16.70
C LYS A 66 13.16 7.93 -16.30
N ILE A 67 12.34 7.34 -17.18
CA ILE A 67 11.95 5.93 -17.06
C ILE A 67 13.20 5.09 -17.29
N ILE A 68 13.63 4.36 -16.27
CA ILE A 68 14.75 3.43 -16.37
C ILE A 68 14.28 2.01 -16.64
N ARG A 69 13.00 1.72 -16.37
CA ARG A 69 12.40 0.42 -16.65
C ARG A 69 10.92 0.53 -16.95
N ARG A 70 10.45 -0.21 -17.95
CA ARG A 70 9.03 -0.54 -18.13
C ARG A 70 8.82 -1.97 -17.65
N LEU A 71 7.83 -2.16 -16.79
CA LEU A 71 7.45 -3.46 -16.24
C LEU A 71 6.31 -4.04 -17.08
N PRO A 72 6.08 -5.37 -17.05
CA PRO A 72 4.89 -5.95 -17.70
C PRO A 72 3.61 -5.32 -17.13
N ASP A 73 2.58 -5.25 -17.97
CA ASP A 73 1.26 -4.80 -17.52
C ASP A 73 0.68 -5.83 -16.53
N ILE A 74 0.04 -5.35 -15.45
CA ILE A 74 -0.64 -6.25 -14.51
C ILE A 74 -1.90 -6.83 -15.17
N PRO A 75 -2.13 -8.16 -15.10
CA PRO A 75 -3.37 -8.75 -15.57
C PRO A 75 -4.59 -8.23 -14.81
N GLY A 76 -5.73 -8.15 -15.50
CA GLY A 76 -7.01 -7.72 -14.96
C GLY A 76 -7.32 -6.25 -15.20
N PRO A 77 -8.25 -5.65 -14.42
CA PRO A 77 -8.70 -4.30 -14.66
C PRO A 77 -7.68 -3.24 -14.21
N PRO A 78 -7.85 -1.98 -14.66
CA PRO A 78 -7.13 -0.83 -14.10
C PRO A 78 -7.22 -0.79 -12.57
N ARG A 79 -6.10 -0.48 -11.89
CA ARG A 79 -6.00 -0.53 -10.43
C ARG A 79 -6.15 0.84 -9.75
N ASN A 80 -6.23 1.91 -10.51
CA ASN A 80 -6.30 3.28 -9.99
C ASN A 80 -7.72 3.82 -10.00
N TYR A 81 -7.90 5.00 -9.43
CA TYR A 81 -9.20 5.66 -9.45
C TYR A 81 -9.68 5.86 -10.90
N PRO A 82 -10.97 5.59 -11.18
CA PRO A 82 -12.04 5.28 -10.22
C PRO A 82 -12.26 3.80 -9.90
N LEU A 83 -11.50 2.88 -10.50
CA LEU A 83 -11.71 1.44 -10.30
C LEU A 83 -11.06 0.91 -9.01
N THR A 84 -9.99 1.56 -8.57
CA THR A 84 -9.45 1.57 -7.21
C THR A 84 -9.20 0.20 -6.57
N GLY A 85 -8.06 -0.41 -6.90
CA GLY A 85 -7.42 -1.42 -6.06
C GLY A 85 -6.54 -0.77 -4.97
N GLY A 86 -6.01 -1.59 -4.07
CA GLY A 86 -5.04 -1.18 -3.06
C GLY A 86 -3.64 -1.65 -3.41
N SER A 87 -2.63 -1.07 -2.77
CA SER A 87 -1.26 -1.54 -2.90
C SER A 87 -0.46 -1.39 -1.62
N VAL A 88 0.60 -2.18 -1.51
CA VAL A 88 1.58 -2.10 -0.42
C VAL A 88 2.93 -2.60 -0.91
N SER A 89 4.03 -2.03 -0.41
CA SER A 89 5.34 -2.69 -0.51
C SER A 89 5.38 -3.84 0.48
N LEU A 90 5.83 -5.03 0.10
CA LEU A 90 6.04 -6.12 1.04
C LEU A 90 7.28 -5.84 1.92
N PRO A 91 7.41 -6.49 3.09
CA PRO A 91 8.53 -6.26 4.00
C PRO A 91 9.90 -6.52 3.35
N LEU A 92 10.87 -5.67 3.69
CA LEU A 92 12.26 -5.87 3.32
C LEU A 92 12.98 -6.61 4.45
N THR A 93 13.51 -7.79 4.16
CA THR A 93 14.04 -8.74 5.15
C THR A 93 15.35 -9.39 4.66
N PRO A 94 16.29 -9.79 5.50
CA PRO A 94 17.47 -10.55 5.11
C PRO A 94 17.11 -11.89 4.50
N GLU A 95 16.01 -12.49 4.96
CA GLU A 95 15.50 -13.74 4.42
C GLU A 95 15.17 -13.59 2.92
N ASN A 96 14.66 -12.43 2.49
CA ASN A 96 14.47 -12.09 1.08
C ASN A 96 15.58 -11.20 0.48
N SER A 97 16.75 -11.10 1.13
CA SER A 97 17.86 -10.25 0.70
C SER A 97 17.48 -8.79 0.42
N PHE A 98 16.46 -8.28 1.13
CA PHE A 98 15.88 -6.95 0.94
C PHE A 98 15.38 -6.68 -0.48
N GLU A 99 15.02 -7.72 -1.25
CA GLU A 99 14.39 -7.55 -2.55
C GLU A 99 13.05 -6.82 -2.37
N PRO A 100 12.84 -5.66 -3.02
CA PRO A 100 11.56 -4.97 -2.94
C PRO A 100 10.53 -5.72 -3.75
N GLU A 101 9.35 -5.90 -3.17
CA GLU A 101 8.21 -6.50 -3.85
C GLU A 101 6.97 -5.65 -3.60
N ILE A 102 6.16 -5.43 -4.63
CA ILE A 102 4.92 -4.65 -4.53
C ILE A 102 3.73 -5.59 -4.73
N LEU A 103 2.79 -5.56 -3.80
CA LEU A 103 1.52 -6.25 -3.89
C LEU A 103 0.42 -5.24 -4.26
N VAL A 104 -0.37 -5.56 -5.28
CA VAL A 104 -1.53 -4.77 -5.73
C VAL A 104 -2.75 -5.67 -5.78
N CYS A 105 -3.82 -5.30 -5.09
CA CYS A 105 -4.99 -6.16 -4.91
C CYS A 105 -6.30 -5.43 -5.22
N GLY A 106 -7.23 -6.16 -5.81
CA GLY A 106 -8.60 -5.70 -5.95
C GLY A 106 -8.82 -4.59 -6.97
N GLY A 107 -9.94 -3.91 -6.84
CA GLY A 107 -10.48 -2.98 -7.83
C GLY A 107 -11.78 -3.50 -8.41
N VAL A 108 -12.25 -2.90 -9.50
CA VAL A 108 -13.49 -3.26 -10.19
C VAL A 108 -13.27 -3.22 -11.70
N THR A 109 -14.06 -3.97 -12.46
CA THR A 109 -13.89 -4.09 -13.92
C THR A 109 -14.25 -2.82 -14.67
N GLU A 110 -15.23 -2.07 -14.18
CA GLU A 110 -15.86 -0.97 -14.89
C GLU A 110 -16.30 0.15 -13.94
N PHE A 111 -16.37 1.39 -14.43
CA PHE A 111 -16.83 2.53 -13.65
C PHE A 111 -18.36 2.63 -13.65
N PHE A 112 -19.01 1.67 -12.99
CA PHE A 112 -20.47 1.50 -12.99
C PHE A 112 -20.97 0.99 -11.64
N THR A 113 -22.18 1.37 -11.21
CA THR A 113 -22.65 1.13 -9.83
C THR A 113 -23.02 -0.32 -9.54
N GLN A 114 -23.18 -1.16 -10.57
CA GLN A 114 -23.39 -2.61 -10.42
C GLN A 114 -22.17 -3.44 -10.86
N ALA A 115 -21.06 -2.81 -11.24
CA ALA A 115 -19.85 -3.52 -11.60
C ALA A 115 -19.33 -4.35 -10.41
N LYS A 116 -18.73 -5.50 -10.69
CA LYS A 116 -18.27 -6.41 -9.63
C LYS A 116 -16.81 -6.18 -9.30
N GLY A 117 -16.52 -6.12 -8.01
CA GLY A 117 -15.17 -6.12 -7.51
C GLY A 117 -14.41 -7.34 -7.99
N VAL A 118 -13.10 -7.23 -8.09
CA VAL A 118 -12.22 -8.35 -8.42
C VAL A 118 -11.45 -8.82 -7.19
N SER A 119 -11.18 -10.11 -7.12
CA SER A 119 -10.33 -10.75 -6.10
C SER A 119 -8.87 -10.79 -6.51
N SER A 120 -8.54 -10.46 -7.76
CA SER A 120 -7.17 -10.62 -8.24
C SER A 120 -6.19 -9.71 -7.51
N CYS A 121 -5.09 -10.32 -7.07
CA CYS A 121 -3.89 -9.71 -6.53
C CYS A 121 -2.70 -10.04 -7.42
N GLY A 122 -1.82 -9.07 -7.65
CA GLY A 122 -0.55 -9.26 -8.33
C GLY A 122 0.62 -8.83 -7.45
N ARG A 123 1.62 -9.69 -7.34
CA ARG A 123 2.91 -9.43 -6.68
C ARG A 123 4.00 -9.30 -7.73
N ILE A 124 4.85 -8.28 -7.63
CA ILE A 124 5.99 -8.09 -8.54
C ILE A 124 7.24 -7.65 -7.78
N ALA A 125 8.39 -8.19 -8.16
CA ALA A 125 9.71 -7.70 -7.75
C ALA A 125 10.24 -6.72 -8.82
N PRO A 126 10.06 -5.39 -8.70
CA PRO A 126 10.38 -4.44 -9.76
C PRO A 126 11.87 -4.32 -10.09
N LEU A 127 12.77 -4.75 -9.18
CA LEU A 127 14.23 -4.71 -9.39
C LEU A 127 14.82 -6.04 -9.88
N SER A 128 14.09 -7.16 -9.77
CA SER A 128 14.46 -8.46 -10.35
C SER A 128 14.90 -8.36 -11.82
N LYS A 129 15.87 -9.18 -12.25
CA LYS A 129 16.35 -9.22 -13.64
C LYS A 129 15.21 -9.43 -14.65
N ASN A 130 14.24 -10.29 -14.34
CA ASN A 130 13.08 -10.61 -15.17
C ASN A 130 11.79 -10.47 -14.34
N PRO A 131 11.21 -9.26 -14.25
CA PRO A 131 10.11 -8.97 -13.36
C PRO A 131 8.82 -9.50 -13.99
N THR A 132 8.09 -10.31 -13.24
CA THR A 132 6.82 -10.89 -13.65
C THR A 132 5.79 -10.72 -12.54
N TRP A 133 4.52 -10.60 -12.92
CA TRP A 133 3.41 -10.60 -11.97
C TRP A 133 3.09 -12.04 -11.54
N GLU A 134 3.25 -12.34 -10.26
CA GLU A 134 2.69 -13.54 -9.64
C GLU A 134 1.27 -13.22 -9.19
N MET A 135 0.29 -13.85 -9.84
CA MET A 135 -1.13 -13.59 -9.63
C MET A 135 -1.75 -14.62 -8.68
N GLU A 136 -2.61 -14.17 -7.79
CA GLU A 136 -3.46 -14.99 -6.92
C GLU A 136 -4.76 -14.25 -6.59
N ASP A 137 -5.74 -14.96 -6.04
CA ASP A 137 -7.01 -14.37 -5.63
C ASP A 137 -7.10 -14.25 -4.11
N MET A 138 -7.47 -13.06 -3.63
CA MET A 138 -7.90 -12.88 -2.24
C MET A 138 -9.26 -13.55 -2.00
N PRO A 139 -9.60 -13.93 -0.74
CA PRO A 139 -10.80 -14.71 -0.44
C PRO A 139 -12.13 -14.05 -0.81
N PHE A 140 -12.14 -12.72 -0.93
CA PHE A 140 -13.30 -11.93 -1.30
C PHE A 140 -12.89 -10.93 -2.37
N SER A 141 -13.70 -10.76 -3.41
CA SER A 141 -13.55 -9.63 -4.32
C SER A 141 -13.74 -8.30 -3.59
N ARG A 142 -12.92 -7.29 -3.91
CA ARG A 142 -12.94 -6.01 -3.17
C ARG A 142 -12.36 -4.88 -4.02
N MET A 143 -13.04 -3.75 -4.07
CA MET A 143 -12.48 -2.46 -4.46
C MET A 143 -12.36 -1.54 -3.26
N MET A 144 -11.53 -0.50 -3.38
CA MET A 144 -11.16 0.42 -2.30
C MET A 144 -10.64 -0.29 -1.03
N PRO A 145 -9.82 -1.36 -1.11
CA PRO A 145 -9.19 -1.90 0.09
C PRO A 145 -8.25 -0.88 0.73
N ASN A 146 -8.21 -0.87 2.05
CA ASN A 146 -7.02 -0.43 2.75
C ASN A 146 -6.09 -1.63 2.95
N MET A 147 -4.81 -1.44 2.60
CA MET A 147 -3.75 -2.42 2.80
C MET A 147 -2.75 -1.82 3.80
N ALA A 148 -2.57 -2.48 4.94
CA ALA A 148 -1.71 -2.00 6.00
C ALA A 148 -0.74 -3.10 6.46
N HIS A 149 0.50 -2.70 6.75
CA HIS A 149 1.44 -3.60 7.39
C HIS A 149 0.98 -3.95 8.79
N LEU A 150 1.28 -5.19 9.19
CA LEU A 150 1.07 -5.69 10.53
C LEU A 150 2.40 -5.93 11.24
N ALA A 151 2.40 -5.95 12.58
CA ALA A 151 3.60 -6.08 13.41
C ALA A 151 4.37 -7.41 13.26
N ASP A 152 3.81 -8.40 12.59
CA ASP A 152 4.46 -9.69 12.25
C ASP A 152 5.01 -9.75 10.80
N GLY A 153 4.78 -8.71 10.00
CA GLY A 153 5.26 -8.60 8.62
C GLY A 153 4.23 -9.07 7.60
N SER A 154 3.10 -9.61 8.07
CA SER A 154 1.93 -9.82 7.23
C SER A 154 1.26 -8.49 6.85
N ILE A 155 0.32 -8.55 5.91
CA ILE A 155 -0.45 -7.39 5.45
C ILE A 155 -1.92 -7.62 5.79
N ALA A 156 -2.57 -6.66 6.43
CA ALA A 156 -4.01 -6.62 6.55
C ALA A 156 -4.63 -5.97 5.31
N ILE A 157 -5.66 -6.60 4.77
CA ILE A 157 -6.51 -6.11 3.69
C ILE A 157 -7.94 -6.01 4.25
N LEU A 158 -8.41 -4.79 4.44
CA LEU A 158 -9.71 -4.50 5.05
C LEU A 158 -10.45 -3.39 4.28
N ASN A 159 -11.69 -3.11 4.69
CA ASN A 159 -12.55 -2.07 4.12
C ASN A 159 -12.87 -2.23 2.63
N GLY A 160 -13.70 -1.36 2.08
CA GLY A 160 -14.09 -1.42 0.69
C GLY A 160 -15.33 -2.28 0.43
N ALA A 161 -15.58 -2.49 -0.86
CA ALA A 161 -16.86 -2.92 -1.38
C ALA A 161 -16.69 -3.95 -2.49
N ASN A 162 -17.69 -4.82 -2.68
CA ASN A 162 -17.67 -5.85 -3.71
C ASN A 162 -18.54 -5.48 -4.93
N THR A 163 -19.34 -4.42 -4.86
CA THR A 163 -20.15 -3.94 -5.99
C THR A 163 -20.04 -2.42 -6.16
N GLY A 164 -19.87 -1.96 -7.39
CA GLY A 164 -19.92 -0.56 -7.80
C GLY A 164 -18.59 0.01 -8.30
N ALA A 165 -18.34 1.28 -8.04
CA ALA A 165 -17.01 1.89 -8.20
C ALA A 165 -16.70 2.89 -7.07
N ALA A 166 -15.44 3.38 -7.02
CA ALA A 166 -15.08 4.45 -6.09
C ALA A 166 -15.79 5.77 -6.43
N GLY A 167 -15.90 6.67 -5.45
CA GLY A 167 -16.65 7.91 -5.55
C GLY A 167 -17.99 7.87 -4.83
N PHE A 168 -18.64 9.03 -4.79
CA PHE A 168 -19.90 9.20 -4.06
C PHE A 168 -21.07 8.45 -4.69
N ASP A 169 -21.89 7.81 -3.86
CA ASP A 169 -23.15 7.16 -4.22
C ASP A 169 -22.99 6.04 -5.26
N ARG A 170 -21.79 5.43 -5.33
CA ARG A 170 -21.42 4.48 -6.39
C ARG A 170 -21.19 3.04 -5.96
N ALA A 171 -20.95 2.79 -4.67
CA ALA A 171 -20.60 1.47 -4.17
C ALA A 171 -21.68 0.91 -3.22
N SER A 172 -21.86 -0.40 -3.29
CA SER A 172 -22.74 -1.18 -2.42
C SER A 172 -22.05 -2.50 -2.06
N ASP A 173 -22.71 -3.35 -1.26
CA ASP A 173 -22.17 -4.67 -0.87
C ASP A 173 -20.79 -4.56 -0.14
N PRO A 174 -20.79 -4.05 1.11
CA PRO A 174 -19.55 -3.82 1.87
C PRO A 174 -18.84 -5.14 2.19
N VAL A 175 -17.51 -5.18 2.05
CA VAL A 175 -16.73 -6.36 2.42
C VAL A 175 -16.27 -6.25 3.87
N LEU A 176 -17.02 -6.89 4.76
CA LEU A 176 -16.87 -6.77 6.21
C LEU A 176 -15.75 -7.62 6.82
N HIS A 177 -15.34 -8.69 6.14
CA HIS A 177 -14.29 -9.59 6.61
C HIS A 177 -12.90 -9.06 6.27
N PRO A 178 -12.00 -8.83 7.23
CA PRO A 178 -10.59 -8.58 6.94
C PRO A 178 -9.91 -9.86 6.40
N ALA A 179 -8.99 -9.68 5.47
CA ALA A 179 -8.08 -10.73 5.03
C ALA A 179 -6.65 -10.37 5.45
N GLN A 180 -5.91 -11.34 5.96
CA GLN A 180 -4.49 -11.23 6.25
C GLN A 180 -3.71 -11.94 5.13
N TYR A 181 -2.79 -11.22 4.50
CA TYR A 181 -1.85 -11.76 3.52
C TYR A 181 -0.51 -12.07 4.18
N LEU A 182 -0.02 -13.29 3.98
CA LEU A 182 1.19 -13.87 4.56
C LEU A 182 2.25 -13.98 3.44
N PRO A 183 3.19 -13.01 3.32
CA PRO A 183 4.10 -12.93 2.16
C PRO A 183 5.01 -14.13 1.98
N ASN A 184 5.34 -14.82 3.07
CA ASN A 184 6.30 -15.93 3.11
C ASN A 184 5.63 -17.30 2.91
N GLU A 185 4.30 -17.35 2.88
CA GLU A 185 3.57 -18.59 2.60
C GLU A 185 3.60 -18.90 1.11
N ARG A 186 3.39 -20.18 0.78
CA ARG A 186 3.31 -20.62 -0.63
C ARG A 186 2.09 -20.00 -1.32
N LEU A 187 2.22 -19.79 -2.64
CA LEU A 187 1.10 -19.35 -3.49
C LEU A 187 -0.15 -20.20 -3.24
N GLY A 188 -1.31 -19.54 -3.13
CA GLY A 188 -2.59 -20.19 -2.81
C GLY A 188 -2.82 -20.47 -1.31
N HIS A 189 -1.83 -20.24 -0.45
CA HIS A 189 -1.94 -20.37 1.01
C HIS A 189 -1.63 -19.08 1.77
N ARG A 190 -1.52 -17.95 1.05
CA ARG A 190 -1.13 -16.67 1.65
C ARG A 190 -2.25 -15.93 2.38
N PHE A 191 -3.51 -16.33 2.21
CA PHE A 191 -4.63 -15.61 2.83
C PHE A 191 -5.22 -16.32 4.04
N ARG A 192 -5.54 -15.54 5.08
CA ARG A 192 -6.35 -15.95 6.23
C ARG A 192 -7.48 -14.93 6.43
N VAL A 193 -8.68 -15.40 6.78
CA VAL A 193 -9.85 -14.55 6.98
C VAL A 193 -10.09 -14.35 8.47
N SER A 194 -10.36 -13.12 8.87
CA SER A 194 -10.72 -12.76 10.24
C SER A 194 -12.23 -12.53 10.40
N ASN A 195 -12.67 -12.42 11.66
CA ASN A 195 -14.06 -12.09 11.99
C ASN A 195 -14.50 -10.75 11.36
N PRO A 196 -15.77 -10.63 10.94
CA PRO A 196 -16.25 -9.44 10.26
C PRO A 196 -16.43 -8.26 11.22
N SER A 197 -16.25 -7.05 10.70
CA SER A 197 -16.76 -5.83 11.35
C SER A 197 -18.27 -5.69 11.09
N VAL A 198 -18.97 -4.99 11.98
CA VAL A 198 -20.37 -4.57 11.77
C VAL A 198 -20.47 -3.19 11.12
N ILE A 199 -19.35 -2.53 10.84
CA ILE A 199 -19.28 -1.19 10.25
C ILE A 199 -18.80 -1.30 8.80
N ALA A 200 -19.68 -0.96 7.87
CA ALA A 200 -19.29 -0.77 6.48
C ALA A 200 -18.33 0.43 6.35
N ARG A 201 -17.09 0.16 5.94
CA ARG A 201 -16.04 1.13 5.66
C ARG A 201 -15.86 1.22 4.14
N MET A 202 -16.47 2.20 3.50
CA MET A 202 -16.59 2.32 2.04
C MET A 202 -15.58 3.36 1.51
N TYR A 203 -15.97 4.16 0.52
CA TYR A 203 -15.18 5.30 0.02
C TYR A 203 -14.73 6.21 1.17
N HIS A 204 -13.50 6.74 1.07
CA HIS A 204 -12.83 7.53 2.11
C HIS A 204 -12.66 6.83 3.48
N SER A 205 -12.52 5.50 3.48
CA SER A 205 -12.07 4.76 4.67
C SER A 205 -10.54 4.65 4.72
N VAL A 206 -10.02 4.50 5.94
CA VAL A 206 -8.58 4.44 6.21
C VAL A 206 -8.25 3.33 7.19
N ALA A 207 -7.05 2.79 7.09
CA ALA A 207 -6.47 1.88 8.08
C ALA A 207 -4.96 2.10 8.22
N PHE A 208 -4.45 2.16 9.45
CA PHE A 208 -3.01 2.25 9.70
C PHE A 208 -2.61 1.57 11.01
N LEU A 209 -1.37 1.09 11.07
CA LEU A 209 -0.80 0.42 12.23
C LEU A 209 -0.49 1.41 13.35
N LEU A 210 -0.89 1.05 14.57
CA LEU A 210 -0.58 1.78 15.80
C LEU A 210 0.65 1.18 16.50
N PRO A 211 1.32 1.95 17.39
CA PRO A 211 2.49 1.47 18.13
C PRO A 211 2.24 0.22 18.99
N ASP A 212 0.99 0.00 19.43
CA ASP A 212 0.58 -1.20 20.18
C ASP A 212 0.25 -2.40 19.29
N ALA A 213 0.67 -2.34 18.02
CA ALA A 213 0.49 -3.38 17.02
C ALA A 213 -0.98 -3.71 16.67
N THR A 214 -1.93 -2.83 17.00
CA THR A 214 -3.29 -2.89 16.42
C THR A 214 -3.42 -2.00 15.19
N LEU A 215 -4.50 -2.16 14.42
CA LEU A 215 -4.84 -1.22 13.36
C LEU A 215 -5.93 -0.24 13.82
N LEU A 216 -5.69 1.05 13.65
CA LEU A 216 -6.75 2.05 13.69
C LEU A 216 -7.51 2.00 12.36
N VAL A 217 -8.84 1.87 12.43
CA VAL A 217 -9.74 1.83 11.27
C VAL A 217 -10.76 2.95 11.41
N ALA A 218 -10.78 3.87 10.45
CA ALA A 218 -11.59 5.08 10.56
C ALA A 218 -12.24 5.48 9.23
N GLY A 219 -13.09 6.49 9.34
CA GLY A 219 -13.81 7.06 8.22
C GLY A 219 -14.95 6.18 7.69
N SER A 220 -15.85 6.86 7.00
CA SER A 220 -16.16 6.64 5.60
C SER A 220 -17.28 7.64 5.30
N ASN A 221 -17.18 8.36 4.20
CA ASN A 221 -18.22 9.28 3.73
C ASN A 221 -18.47 9.00 2.26
N PRO A 222 -19.20 7.91 1.94
CA PRO A 222 -19.41 7.47 0.58
C PRO A 222 -20.55 8.21 -0.13
N ASN A 223 -21.18 9.21 0.49
CA ASN A 223 -22.34 9.91 -0.04
C ASN A 223 -21.95 11.33 -0.46
N GLY A 224 -22.55 11.85 -1.55
CA GLY A 224 -22.24 13.18 -2.07
C GLY A 224 -22.66 14.33 -1.15
N LYS A 225 -23.49 14.02 -0.14
CA LYS A 225 -23.84 14.91 0.97
C LYS A 225 -23.71 14.13 2.28
N PRO A 226 -23.46 14.78 3.42
CA PRO A 226 -23.48 14.10 4.71
C PRO A 226 -24.82 13.37 4.92
N VAL A 227 -24.75 12.08 5.23
CA VAL A 227 -25.89 11.24 5.59
C VAL A 227 -25.69 10.77 7.03
N GLU A 228 -26.67 11.05 7.89
CA GLU A 228 -26.64 10.66 9.30
C GLU A 228 -27.19 9.25 9.53
N TYR A 229 -26.94 8.71 10.73
CA TYR A 229 -27.40 7.38 11.08
C TYR A 229 -28.93 7.28 11.09
N GLY A 230 -29.48 6.40 10.26
CA GLY A 230 -30.93 6.20 10.10
C GLY A 230 -31.51 6.85 8.82
N ASP A 231 -30.76 7.76 8.18
CA ASP A 231 -31.27 8.57 7.06
C ASP A 231 -30.91 8.01 5.67
N GLY A 232 -30.17 6.90 5.61
CA GLY A 232 -29.80 6.28 4.35
C GLY A 232 -28.76 5.17 4.48
N PRO A 233 -28.41 4.52 3.35
CA PRO A 233 -27.35 3.52 3.31
C PRO A 233 -25.99 4.16 3.58
N PHE A 234 -25.12 3.41 4.26
CA PHE A 234 -23.72 3.79 4.51
C PHE A 234 -23.54 5.23 5.04
N PRO A 235 -24.18 5.61 6.17
CA PRO A 235 -24.07 6.97 6.69
C PRO A 235 -22.63 7.27 7.11
N ASN A 236 -22.29 8.57 7.13
CA ASN A 236 -20.96 9.07 7.44
C ASN A 236 -20.44 8.46 8.75
N LYS A 237 -19.23 7.89 8.74
CA LYS A 237 -18.65 7.23 9.91
C LYS A 237 -17.66 8.13 10.62
N TYR A 238 -18.10 8.69 11.73
CA TYR A 238 -17.27 9.38 12.72
C TYR A 238 -16.67 8.41 13.77
N ARG A 239 -17.23 7.20 13.89
CA ARG A 239 -16.70 6.16 14.77
C ARG A 239 -15.36 5.63 14.26
N VAL A 240 -14.47 5.33 15.19
CA VAL A 240 -13.18 4.67 14.95
C VAL A 240 -13.26 3.25 15.54
N GLU A 241 -12.66 2.29 14.85
CA GLU A 241 -12.46 0.92 15.35
C GLU A 241 -10.97 0.64 15.53
N LYS A 242 -10.66 -0.29 16.42
CA LYS A 242 -9.32 -0.82 16.63
C LYS A 242 -9.36 -2.31 16.31
N PHE A 243 -8.76 -2.70 15.18
CA PHE A 243 -8.66 -4.10 14.80
C PHE A 243 -7.43 -4.72 15.48
N SER A 244 -7.64 -5.78 16.26
CA SER A 244 -6.60 -6.53 16.96
C SER A 244 -6.26 -7.80 16.17
N PRO A 245 -5.10 -7.88 15.51
CA PRO A 245 -4.74 -9.03 14.68
C PRO A 245 -4.45 -10.30 15.49
N PRO A 246 -4.44 -11.50 14.86
CA PRO A 246 -4.28 -12.77 15.57
C PRO A 246 -3.01 -12.89 16.43
N TYR A 247 -1.89 -12.25 16.04
CA TYR A 247 -0.66 -12.29 16.82
C TYR A 247 -0.75 -11.59 18.18
N LEU A 248 -1.83 -10.83 18.44
CA LEU A 248 -2.08 -10.25 19.76
C LEU A 248 -2.72 -11.23 20.75
N PHE A 249 -3.09 -12.43 20.29
CA PHE A 249 -3.69 -13.47 21.12
C PHE A 249 -2.86 -14.78 21.08
N PRO A 250 -1.54 -14.74 21.36
CA PRO A 250 -0.72 -15.94 21.39
C PRO A 250 -1.04 -16.78 22.64
N GLN A 251 -0.90 -18.10 22.52
CA GLN A 251 -1.13 -19.02 23.65
C GLN A 251 -0.16 -18.77 24.84
N GLY A 252 1.02 -18.20 24.57
CA GLY A 252 2.05 -17.91 25.58
C GLY A 252 2.03 -16.50 26.17
N GLY A 253 1.02 -15.68 25.84
CA GLY A 253 1.00 -14.26 26.21
C GLY A 253 1.90 -13.39 25.31
N LEU A 254 1.72 -12.08 25.40
CA LEU A 254 2.53 -11.11 24.66
C LEU A 254 3.94 -10.99 25.24
N VAL A 255 4.88 -10.62 24.37
CA VAL A 255 6.22 -10.24 24.80
C VAL A 255 6.19 -8.79 25.24
N GLU A 256 6.54 -8.51 26.49
CA GLU A 256 6.71 -7.14 26.98
C GLU A 256 8.14 -6.67 26.75
N VAL A 257 8.28 -5.48 26.16
CA VAL A 257 9.54 -4.76 26.02
C VAL A 257 9.55 -3.64 27.07
N GLU A 258 10.42 -3.75 28.08
CA GLU A 258 10.44 -2.80 29.22
C GLU A 258 11.19 -1.50 28.90
N ASP A 259 12.22 -1.54 28.06
CA ASP A 259 13.05 -0.38 27.69
C ASP A 259 13.00 -0.16 26.17
N GLY A 260 12.37 0.95 25.74
CA GLY A 260 12.37 1.40 24.36
C GLY A 260 13.68 2.10 23.99
N ILE A 261 14.03 2.12 22.70
CA ILE A 261 15.20 2.86 22.23
C ILE A 261 14.75 4.26 21.82
N ASP A 262 15.03 5.25 22.67
CA ASP A 262 14.64 6.65 22.44
C ASP A 262 15.71 7.48 21.71
N THR A 263 16.85 6.87 21.36
CA THR A 263 17.94 7.55 20.66
C THR A 263 17.77 7.45 19.14
N PRO A 264 17.82 8.56 18.39
CA PRO A 264 17.87 8.52 16.93
C PRO A 264 19.05 7.67 16.44
N THR A 265 18.79 6.79 15.47
CA THR A 265 19.83 5.94 14.87
C THR A 265 19.90 6.09 13.37
N SER A 266 21.11 5.96 12.84
CA SER A 266 21.40 6.00 11.41
C SER A 266 21.17 4.64 10.76
N HIS A 267 20.96 4.65 9.44
CA HIS A 267 20.90 3.42 8.64
C HIS A 267 22.20 2.61 8.79
N GLY A 268 22.07 1.32 9.14
CA GLY A 268 23.20 0.42 9.35
C GLY A 268 23.69 0.37 10.80
N GLU A 269 23.19 1.24 11.68
CA GLU A 269 23.51 1.20 13.10
C GLU A 269 22.78 0.06 13.84
N THR A 270 23.35 -0.26 15.00
CA THR A 270 22.92 -1.29 15.95
C THR A 270 22.25 -0.56 17.10
N VAL A 271 21.06 -1.01 17.53
CA VAL A 271 20.14 -0.13 18.29
C VAL A 271 19.73 -0.74 19.65
N ALA A 272 19.74 -2.07 19.84
CA ALA A 272 19.57 -2.77 21.15
C ALA A 272 19.89 -4.27 21.03
N GLN A 273 20.03 -5.10 22.08
CA GLN A 273 19.98 -6.59 22.02
C GLN A 273 19.23 -7.19 23.20
N GLY A 274 18.39 -8.21 22.97
CA GLY A 274 17.37 -8.64 23.93
C GLY A 274 17.71 -9.92 24.64
N GLU A 275 17.50 -9.95 25.95
CA GLU A 275 17.55 -11.13 26.81
C GLU A 275 16.15 -11.41 27.40
N ILE A 276 15.71 -12.67 27.41
CA ILE A 276 14.47 -13.07 28.09
C ILE A 276 14.71 -13.02 29.60
N VAL A 277 14.10 -12.07 30.30
CA VAL A 277 14.28 -11.83 31.75
C VAL A 277 13.17 -12.38 32.64
N GLY A 278 12.07 -12.90 32.07
CA GLY A 278 10.98 -13.48 32.86
C GLY A 278 9.83 -14.04 32.03
N TRP A 279 8.95 -14.82 32.66
CA TRP A 279 7.74 -15.40 32.05
C TRP A 279 6.46 -14.69 32.55
N PRO A 280 5.41 -14.49 31.72
CA PRO A 280 5.38 -14.70 30.26
C PRO A 280 6.25 -13.65 29.57
N THR A 281 7.06 -14.10 28.61
CA THR A 281 8.28 -13.49 28.02
C THR A 281 8.42 -11.97 28.19
N LYS A 282 9.07 -11.55 29.29
CA LYS A 282 9.63 -10.20 29.41
C LYS A 282 11.00 -10.20 28.76
N ILE A 283 11.24 -9.28 27.83
CA ILE A 283 12.56 -9.08 27.22
C ILE A 283 13.12 -7.76 27.74
N ARG A 284 14.28 -7.82 28.42
CA ARG A 284 15.08 -6.64 28.73
C ARG A 284 16.12 -6.50 27.63
N TYR A 285 16.27 -5.29 27.12
CA TYR A 285 17.33 -4.98 26.18
C TYR A 285 18.61 -4.63 26.94
N GLY A 286 19.66 -5.44 26.76
CA GLY A 286 21.04 -5.19 27.21
C GLY A 286 22.01 -5.75 26.16
N ASP A 287 22.68 -4.83 25.42
CA ASP A 287 23.79 -4.94 24.44
C ASP A 287 23.85 -6.14 23.46
N THR A 288 24.10 -6.10 22.13
CA THR A 288 23.90 -5.20 20.94
C THR A 288 23.42 -6.00 19.67
N PHE A 289 22.21 -5.80 19.14
CA PHE A 289 21.72 -6.30 17.84
C PHE A 289 21.26 -5.18 16.92
N ASP A 290 20.96 -5.61 15.73
CA ASP A 290 21.59 -5.13 14.54
C ASP A 290 20.35 -4.81 13.67
N LEU A 291 20.11 -3.54 13.25
CA LEU A 291 18.90 -3.13 12.50
C LEU A 291 18.90 -3.03 10.94
N CYS A 292 20.01 -2.85 10.19
CA CYS A 292 20.14 -3.30 8.77
C CYS A 292 21.62 -3.61 8.34
N SER A 293 22.16 -4.83 8.57
CA SER A 293 23.50 -5.34 8.17
C SER A 293 23.60 -6.86 8.52
N GLY A 294 24.29 -7.70 7.75
CA GLY A 294 24.67 -9.06 8.16
C GLY A 294 23.63 -9.95 8.88
N THR A 295 22.97 -10.83 8.11
CA THR A 295 22.46 -12.16 8.50
C THR A 295 21.07 -12.39 9.14
N ARG A 296 20.38 -11.49 9.86
CA ARG A 296 18.97 -11.72 10.33
C ARG A 296 18.25 -10.41 10.78
N ARG A 297 17.39 -9.74 9.99
CA ARG A 297 16.90 -8.35 10.31
C ARG A 297 15.68 -7.81 9.53
N MET A 298 14.49 -7.69 10.10
CA MET A 298 13.38 -7.03 9.38
C MET A 298 13.50 -5.48 9.37
N CYS A 299 13.72 -4.84 8.22
CA CYS A 299 13.72 -3.36 8.11
C CYS A 299 12.29 -2.88 7.77
N ARG A 300 11.62 -2.22 8.71
CA ARG A 300 10.26 -1.70 8.54
C ARG A 300 10.21 -0.18 8.63
N ALA A 301 10.10 0.46 7.48
CA ALA A 301 9.54 1.79 7.38
C ALA A 301 8.50 1.74 6.26
N SER A 302 7.24 1.60 6.65
CA SER A 302 6.15 1.75 5.68
C SER A 302 5.07 2.58 6.35
N ALA A 303 5.04 3.86 5.99
CA ALA A 303 3.84 4.63 6.15
C ALA A 303 2.82 3.97 5.21
N ALA A 304 1.81 3.30 5.78
CA ALA A 304 0.60 2.98 5.04
C ALA A 304 -0.01 4.32 4.62
N ARG A 305 0.40 4.83 3.45
CA ARG A 305 -0.09 6.10 2.95
C ARG A 305 -1.52 5.87 2.50
N VAL A 306 -2.42 6.63 3.12
CA VAL A 306 -3.83 6.65 2.78
C VAL A 306 -3.98 7.29 1.40
N TYR A 307 -4.20 6.50 0.35
CA TYR A 307 -4.32 7.03 -1.01
C TYR A 307 -5.68 7.68 -1.31
N HIS A 308 -6.66 7.61 -0.40
CA HIS A 308 -8.05 8.01 -0.71
C HIS A 308 -8.74 8.91 0.32
N SER A 309 -8.07 9.45 1.35
CA SER A 309 -8.79 10.28 2.35
C SER A 309 -8.93 11.76 1.97
N PHE A 310 -8.31 12.19 0.87
CA PHE A 310 -8.30 13.60 0.49
C PHE A 310 -8.57 13.78 -1.00
N ASP A 311 -9.81 13.47 -1.44
CA ASP A 311 -10.36 14.25 -2.55
C ASP A 311 -10.57 15.67 -2.04
N SER A 312 -9.65 16.59 -2.34
CA SER A 312 -10.02 18.00 -2.33
C SER A 312 -11.14 18.15 -3.35
N TYR A 313 -12.26 18.74 -2.93
CA TYR A 313 -13.41 19.05 -3.79
C TYR A 313 -12.96 19.97 -4.93
N GLU A 314 -12.40 19.42 -6.00
CA GLU A 314 -12.22 20.12 -7.26
C GLU A 314 -13.60 20.08 -7.94
N PRO A 315 -14.29 21.22 -8.14
CA PRO A 315 -15.47 21.23 -8.98
C PRO A 315 -15.03 20.70 -10.34
N ALA A 316 -15.67 19.62 -10.79
CA ALA A 316 -15.35 18.94 -12.02
C ALA A 316 -15.11 19.94 -13.16
N LEU A 317 -13.84 20.12 -13.54
CA LEU A 317 -13.47 20.77 -14.78
C LEU A 317 -13.79 19.77 -15.91
N TYR A 318 -15.06 19.72 -16.28
CA TYR A 318 -15.48 19.31 -17.61
C TYR A 318 -15.28 20.47 -18.59
#